data_AF-A0A925GAS9-F1
#
_entry.id   AF-A0A925GAS9-F1
#
_cell.length_a   1.000
_cell.length_b   1.000
_cell.length_c   1.000
_cell.angle_alpha   90.00
_cell.angle_beta   90.00
_cell.angle_gamma   90.00
#
_symmetry.space_group_name_H-M   'P 1'
#
loop_
_entity.id
_entity.type
_entity.pdbx_description
1 polymer ?
#
loop_
_entity_poly.entity_id
_entity_poly.type
_entity_poly.pdbx_seq_one_letter_code
_entity_poly.pdbx_strand_id
1 'polypeptide(L)'
;IIKKRIDKANLKDTNERLTIPGKIAIVYSQDKEAHEYMNYLQYLQSIRYIGPDIEWVTLNDLQGLTGLKALRADVIYDQSSGGIKESKAIQKLEESIQLAMGNRQ
;
A
#
# COMPACT_ATOMS: atom_id res chain seq x y z
N ILE A 1 -3.28 11.36 19.85
CA ILE A 1 -4.54 11.89 19.27
C ILE A 1 -4.37 12.35 17.81
N ILE A 2 -3.18 12.77 17.37
CA ILE A 2 -2.86 13.19 15.98
C ILE A 2 -3.10 12.09 14.92
N LYS A 3 -2.65 10.84 15.16
CA LYS A 3 -2.91 9.69 14.25
C LYS A 3 -4.41 9.42 14.01
N LYS A 4 -5.28 9.79 14.95
CA LYS A 4 -6.74 9.59 14.85
C LYS A 4 -7.44 10.63 13.95
N ARG A 5 -6.77 11.74 13.62
CA ARG A 5 -7.30 12.83 12.78
C ARG A 5 -6.97 12.65 11.29
N ILE A 6 -5.81 12.11 10.96
CA ILE A 6 -5.37 11.89 9.57
C ILE A 6 -6.18 10.77 8.90
N ASP A 7 -6.63 9.76 9.65
CA ASP A 7 -7.49 8.68 9.13
C ASP A 7 -8.84 9.19 8.57
N LYS A 8 -9.29 10.35 9.07
CA LYS A 8 -10.51 11.05 8.64
C LYS A 8 -10.24 12.25 7.75
N ALA A 9 -9.00 12.42 7.26
CA ALA A 9 -8.69 13.54 6.39
C ALA A 9 -9.35 13.32 5.02
N ASN A 10 -10.15 14.31 4.61
CA ASN A 10 -10.65 14.40 3.25
C ASN A 10 -9.66 15.18 2.40
N LEU A 11 -9.66 14.84 1.11
CA LEU A 11 -9.00 15.63 0.10
C LEU A 11 -9.59 17.06 0.06
N LYS A 12 -8.78 18.03 -0.31
CA LYS A 12 -9.23 19.38 -0.62
C LYS A 12 -10.03 19.31 -1.92
N ASP A 13 -11.13 20.04 -1.99
CA ASP A 13 -12.04 20.10 -3.14
C ASP A 13 -12.85 18.82 -3.45
N THR A 14 -12.62 17.71 -2.73
CA THR A 14 -13.44 16.49 -2.84
C THR A 14 -13.79 15.92 -1.48
N ASN A 15 -14.94 15.26 -1.35
CA ASN A 15 -15.31 14.57 -0.11
C ASN A 15 -14.69 13.16 -0.01
N GLU A 16 -13.69 12.87 -0.83
CA GLU A 16 -13.04 11.57 -0.92
C GLU A 16 -12.03 11.40 0.23
N ARG A 17 -11.85 10.17 0.69
CA ARG A 17 -10.91 9.86 1.78
C ARG A 17 -9.48 9.80 1.23
N LEU A 18 -8.53 10.31 2.00
CA LEU A 18 -7.11 10.20 1.64
C LEU A 18 -6.65 8.74 1.52
N THR A 19 -7.12 7.88 2.43
CA THR A 19 -6.77 6.46 2.47
C THR A 19 -7.78 5.64 1.67
N ILE A 20 -7.29 4.94 0.65
CA ILE A 20 -8.08 4.03 -0.19
C ILE A 20 -7.37 2.67 -0.19
N PRO A 21 -8.09 1.55 0.01
CA PRO A 21 -7.48 0.23 -0.08
C PRO A 21 -6.88 0.03 -1.48
N GLY A 22 -5.64 -0.46 -1.52
CA GLY A 22 -4.89 -0.65 -2.77
C GLY A 22 -4.12 0.57 -3.28
N LYS A 23 -4.25 1.72 -2.62
CA LYS A 23 -3.43 2.90 -2.86
C LYS A 23 -2.63 3.26 -1.62
N ILE A 24 -1.41 3.74 -1.81
CA ILE A 24 -0.60 4.36 -0.75
C ILE A 24 -0.73 5.87 -0.87
N ALA A 25 -0.84 6.55 0.28
CA ALA A 25 -0.84 8.01 0.36
C ALA A 25 0.29 8.48 1.29
N ILE A 26 1.19 9.32 0.77
CA ILE A 26 2.31 9.89 1.52
C ILE A 26 2.01 11.36 1.75
N VAL A 27 1.77 11.76 3.01
CA VAL A 27 1.48 13.15 3.39
C VAL A 27 2.77 13.90 3.66
N TYR A 28 2.88 15.11 3.13
CA TYR A 28 4.02 16.00 3.29
C TYR A 28 3.57 17.45 3.47
N SER A 29 4.46 18.26 4.02
CA SER A 29 4.19 19.67 4.32
C SER A 29 5.06 20.62 3.51
N GLN A 30 6.25 20.18 3.11
CA GLN A 30 7.20 20.97 2.35
C GLN A 30 7.46 20.36 0.97
N ASP A 31 7.64 21.19 -0.05
CA ASP A 31 7.90 20.71 -1.40
C ASP A 31 9.27 20.00 -1.49
N LYS A 32 10.22 20.29 -0.59
CA LYS A 32 11.49 19.55 -0.51
C LYS A 32 11.27 18.06 -0.19
N GLU A 33 10.39 17.76 0.76
CA GLU A 33 10.03 16.38 1.13
C GLU A 33 9.37 15.66 -0.06
N ALA A 34 8.55 16.37 -0.83
CA ALA A 34 7.88 15.82 -2.01
C ALA A 34 8.86 15.27 -3.05
N HIS A 35 10.00 15.96 -3.27
CA HIS A 35 11.04 15.50 -4.19
C HIS A 35 11.73 14.23 -3.69
N GLU A 36 11.99 14.11 -2.39
CA GLU A 36 12.54 12.89 -1.80
C GLU A 36 11.57 11.73 -1.92
N TYR A 37 10.29 11.95 -1.61
CA TYR A 37 9.25 10.94 -1.78
C TYR A 37 9.07 10.51 -3.24
N MET A 38 9.19 11.43 -4.19
CA MET A 38 9.17 11.09 -5.61
C MET A 38 10.30 10.15 -5.99
N ASN A 39 11.53 10.40 -5.50
CA ASN A 39 12.66 9.51 -5.75
C ASN A 39 12.41 8.10 -5.18
N TYR A 40 11.83 8.01 -3.98
CA TYR A 40 11.44 6.70 -3.41
C TYR A 40 10.36 6.01 -4.23
N LEU A 41 9.32 6.74 -4.67
CA LEU A 41 8.26 6.19 -5.51
C LEU A 41 8.80 5.70 -6.86
N GLN A 42 9.71 6.45 -7.49
CA GLN A 42 10.38 6.03 -8.72
C GLN A 42 11.19 4.74 -8.53
N TYR A 43 11.90 4.61 -7.41
CA TYR A 43 12.57 3.37 -7.08
C TYR A 43 11.58 2.21 -6.94
N LEU A 44 10.47 2.42 -6.22
CA LEU A 44 9.41 1.42 -6.06
C LEU A 44 8.71 1.05 -7.37
N GLN A 45 8.58 2.00 -8.31
CA GLN A 45 8.09 1.75 -9.67
C GLN A 45 9.05 0.85 -10.45
N SER A 46 10.37 1.09 -10.34
CA SER A 46 11.40 0.27 -10.99
C SER A 46 11.35 -1.20 -10.54
N ILE A 47 11.09 -1.44 -9.25
CA ILE A 47 10.91 -2.80 -8.72
C ILE A 47 9.47 -3.33 -8.87
N ARG A 48 8.57 -2.60 -9.54
CA ARG A 48 7.15 -2.95 -9.80
C ARG A 48 6.30 -3.18 -8.55
N TYR A 49 6.58 -2.45 -7.47
CA TYR A 49 5.73 -2.43 -6.26
C TYR A 49 4.65 -1.35 -6.31
N ILE A 50 4.87 -0.29 -7.11
CA ILE A 50 3.97 0.85 -7.26
C ILE A 50 3.63 1.02 -8.74
N GLY A 51 2.39 1.42 -9.02
CA GLY A 51 1.90 1.71 -10.37
C GLY A 51 2.60 2.90 -11.01
N PRO A 52 2.52 3.04 -12.34
CA PRO A 52 3.13 4.16 -13.07
C PRO A 52 2.48 5.51 -12.71
N ASP A 53 1.22 5.49 -12.30
CA ASP A 53 0.43 6.69 -12.02
C ASP A 53 0.58 7.15 -10.57
N ILE A 54 1.04 8.39 -10.41
CA ILE A 54 1.12 9.10 -9.13
C ILE A 54 0.23 10.33 -9.20
N GLU A 55 -0.74 10.37 -8.30
CA GLU A 55 -1.72 11.44 -8.16
C GLU A 55 -1.26 12.43 -7.08
N TRP A 56 -1.22 13.71 -7.43
CA TRP A 56 -0.95 14.78 -6.47
C TRP A 56 -2.25 15.23 -5.84
N VAL A 57 -2.32 15.10 -4.52
CA VAL A 57 -3.55 15.32 -3.77
C VAL A 57 -3.31 16.36 -2.68
N THR A 58 -4.22 17.32 -2.54
CA THR A 58 -4.14 18.30 -1.45
C THR A 58 -5.09 17.86 -0.35
N LEU A 59 -4.73 18.02 0.92
CA LEU A 59 -5.62 17.71 2.03
C LEU A 59 -6.41 18.96 2.44
N ASN A 60 -7.64 18.76 2.91
CA ASN A 60 -8.41 19.85 3.49
C ASN A 60 -7.80 20.27 4.83
N ASP A 61 -7.90 21.56 5.13
CA ASP A 61 -7.36 22.12 6.37
C ASP A 61 -8.12 21.53 7.56
N LEU A 62 -7.44 20.64 8.29
CA LEU A 62 -7.95 20.09 9.54
C LEU A 62 -7.72 21.10 10.66
N GLN A 63 -8.54 21.08 11.70
CA GLN A 63 -8.47 22.02 12.82
C GLN A 63 -7.05 22.03 13.48
N GLY A 64 -6.21 22.98 13.06
CA GLY A 64 -4.82 23.18 13.48
C GLY A 64 -3.72 22.68 12.53
N LEU A 65 -4.05 22.10 11.37
CA LEU A 65 -3.11 21.64 10.35
C LEU A 65 -3.57 22.14 8.98
N THR A 66 -2.86 23.14 8.45
CA THR A 66 -3.18 23.77 7.16
C THR A 66 -2.09 23.49 6.12
N GLY A 67 -2.49 23.43 4.85
CA GLY A 67 -1.53 23.35 3.73
C GLY A 67 -0.82 22.01 3.54
N LEU A 68 -1.38 20.92 4.09
CA LEU A 68 -0.86 19.57 3.85
C LEU A 68 -1.16 19.10 2.44
N LYS A 69 -0.17 18.47 1.81
CA LYS A 69 -0.30 17.81 0.52
C LYS A 69 0.03 16.33 0.68
N ALA A 70 -0.35 15.53 -0.29
CA ALA A 70 0.01 14.13 -0.36
C ALA A 70 0.26 13.66 -1.79
N LEU A 71 1.04 12.60 -1.89
CA LEU A 71 1.22 11.82 -3.11
C LEU A 71 0.44 10.53 -2.94
N ARG A 72 -0.45 10.22 -3.88
CA ARG A 72 -1.23 8.99 -3.91
C ARG A 72 -0.77 8.13 -5.08
N ALA A 73 -0.47 6.87 -4.86
CA ALA A 73 -0.03 5.96 -5.92
C ALA A 73 -0.68 4.58 -5.75
N ASP A 74 -0.90 3.90 -6.87
CA ASP A 74 -1.42 2.53 -6.87
C ASP A 74 -0.37 1.54 -6.39
N VAL A 75 -0.77 0.57 -5.57
CA VAL A 75 0.11 -0.49 -5.10
C VAL A 75 -0.08 -1.73 -5.96
N ILE A 76 1.00 -2.20 -6.56
CA ILE A 76 1.01 -3.47 -7.27
C ILE A 76 1.26 -4.56 -6.24
N TYR A 77 0.20 -5.26 -5.85
CA TYR A 77 0.33 -6.48 -5.05
C TYR A 77 0.80 -7.61 -5.95
N ASP A 78 2.10 -7.70 -6.17
CA ASP A 78 2.68 -8.92 -6.70
C ASP A 78 2.57 -10.00 -5.60
N GLN A 79 1.50 -10.80 -5.69
CA GLN A 79 1.25 -11.94 -4.80
C GLN A 79 2.36 -13.01 -4.88
N SER A 80 3.32 -12.86 -5.80
CA SER A 80 4.40 -13.83 -6.04
C SER A 80 5.66 -13.55 -5.21
N SER A 81 5.84 -12.34 -4.66
CA SER A 81 7.13 -11.96 -4.03
C SER A 81 7.11 -11.64 -2.53
N GLY A 82 6.01 -11.86 -1.79
CA GLY A 82 5.98 -11.51 -0.36
C GLY A 82 5.07 -12.30 0.56
N GLY A 83 4.35 -13.30 0.05
CA GLY A 83 3.47 -14.17 0.83
C GLY A 83 3.87 -15.63 0.65
N ILE A 84 4.77 -16.10 1.51
CA ILE A 84 4.90 -17.51 1.87
C ILE A 84 5.26 -18.49 0.72
N LYS A 85 6.57 -18.77 0.56
CA LYS A 85 7.10 -19.94 -0.17
C LYS A 85 6.79 -21.29 0.53
N GLU A 86 5.67 -21.43 1.25
CA GLU A 86 5.27 -22.68 1.92
C GLU A 86 4.39 -23.56 1.04
N SER A 87 3.81 -23.03 -0.04
CA SER A 87 2.83 -23.79 -0.82
C SER A 87 3.40 -25.11 -1.37
N LYS A 88 4.66 -25.15 -1.81
CA LYS A 88 5.24 -26.38 -2.40
C LYS A 88 5.65 -27.43 -1.36
N ALA A 89 6.02 -27.02 -0.15
CA ALA A 89 6.39 -27.94 0.94
C ALA A 89 5.16 -28.51 1.63
N ILE A 90 4.15 -27.67 1.87
CA ILE A 90 2.87 -28.07 2.46
C ILE A 90 2.12 -29.00 1.50
N GLN A 91 2.07 -28.69 0.20
CA GLN A 91 1.40 -29.54 -0.79
C GLN A 91 2.03 -30.94 -0.89
N LYS A 92 3.36 -31.05 -0.80
CA LYS A 92 4.05 -32.36 -0.74
C LYS A 92 3.73 -33.13 0.54
N LEU A 93 3.56 -32.43 1.66
CA LEU A 93 3.23 -33.05 2.94
C LEU A 93 1.78 -33.57 2.94
N GLU A 94 0.85 -32.79 2.40
CA GLU A 94 -0.56 -33.18 2.22
C GLU A 94 -0.71 -34.41 1.32
N GLU A 95 -0.03 -34.44 0.15
CA GLU A 95 -0.02 -35.61 -0.73
C GLU A 95 0.54 -36.86 -0.03
N SER A 96 1.61 -36.70 0.76
CA SER A 96 2.22 -37.81 1.50
C SER A 96 1.30 -38.35 2.61
N ILE A 97 0.59 -37.47 3.31
CA ILE A 97 -0.40 -37.83 4.34
C ILE A 97 -1.61 -38.53 3.70
N GLN A 98 -2.11 -38.04 2.57
CA GLN A 98 -3.23 -38.64 1.84
C GLN A 98 -2.90 -40.05 1.34
N LEU A 99 -1.69 -40.26 0.83
CA LEU A 99 -1.21 -41.58 0.40
C LEU A 99 -1.09 -42.57 1.56
N ALA A 100 -0.64 -42.10 2.73
CA ALA A 100 -0.51 -42.93 3.93
C ALA A 100 -1.88 -43.32 4.53
N MET A 101 -2.91 -42.47 4.39
CA MET A 101 -4.27 -42.76 4.86
C MET A 101 -5.12 -43.53 3.83
N GLY A 102 -4.74 -43.53 2.55
CA GLY A 102 -5.48 -44.16 1.44
C GLY A 102 -5.37 -45.69 1.34
N ASN A 103 -4.48 -46.34 2.08
CA ASN A 103 -4.30 -47.81 2.08
C ASN A 103 -4.87 -48.45 3.36
N ARG A 104 -6.14 -48.16 3.67
CA ARG A 104 -6.97 -49.02 4.52
C ARG A 104 -8.29 -49.29 3.82
N GLN A 105 -8.22 -50.16 2.82
CA GLN A 105 -9.33 -51.06 2.49
C GLN A 105 -8.75 -52.48 2.45
#